data_AF-A0A1G6B0G7-F1
#
_entry.id   AF-A0A1G6B0G7-F1
#
_cell.length_a   1.000
_cell.length_b   1.000
_cell.length_c   1.000
_cell.angle_alpha   90.00
_cell.angle_beta   90.00
_cell.angle_gamma   90.00
#
_symmetry.space_group_name_H-M   'P 1'
#
loop_
_entity.id
_entity.type
_entity.pdbx_description
1 polymer ?
#
loop_
_entity_poly.entity_id
_entity_poly.type
_entity_poly.pdbx_seq_one_letter_code
_entity_poly.pdbx_strand_id
1 'polypeptide(L)'
;MFILKLLVKIALFPVFLIMCFIKSWVGVLSKIGCLILGLFYLLMLGIIVMYISMKMWDAVFMGVAFSFAAFLVTFGAVAVGVAIEDITDKLSNILAS
;
A
#
# COMPACT_ATOMS: atom_id res chain seq x y z
N MET A 1 2.63 -22.47 33.86
CA MET A 1 2.80 -21.11 33.27
C MET A 1 3.79 -21.09 32.10
N PHE A 2 4.95 -21.76 32.20
CA PHE A 2 5.95 -21.83 31.13
C PHE A 2 5.49 -22.56 29.85
N ILE A 3 4.81 -23.70 30.00
CA ILE A 3 4.31 -24.52 28.87
C ILE A 3 3.25 -23.78 28.05
N LEU A 4 2.39 -22.99 28.71
CA LEU A 4 1.35 -22.20 28.03
C LEU A 4 1.97 -21.09 27.16
N LYS A 5 3.00 -20.41 27.67
CA LYS A 5 3.78 -19.42 26.90
C LYS A 5 4.46 -20.08 25.68
N LEU A 6 4.99 -21.28 25.85
CA LEU A 6 5.68 -22.02 24.79
C LEU A 6 4.72 -22.47 23.68
N LEU A 7 3.52 -22.92 24.05
CA LEU A 7 2.43 -23.24 23.12
C LEU A 7 1.95 -22.01 22.34
N VAL A 8 1.79 -20.87 23.02
CA VAL A 8 1.40 -19.60 22.40
C VAL A 8 2.46 -19.11 21.40
N LYS A 9 3.75 -19.23 21.73
CA LYS A 9 4.84 -18.91 20.78
C LYS A 9 4.84 -19.83 19.56
N ILE A 10 4.65 -21.14 19.75
CA ILE A 10 4.58 -22.10 18.63
C ILE A 10 3.40 -21.80 17.71
N ALA A 11 2.25 -21.36 18.25
CA ALA A 11 1.09 -20.97 17.46
C ALA A 11 1.22 -19.60 16.77
N LEU A 12 1.89 -18.63 17.41
CA LEU A 12 2.12 -17.28 16.85
C LEU A 12 3.25 -17.24 15.80
N PHE A 13 4.21 -18.16 15.89
CA PHE A 13 5.34 -18.23 14.95
C PHE A 13 4.93 -18.39 13.47
N PRO A 14 4.01 -19.31 13.08
CA PRO A 14 3.54 -19.39 11.70
C PRO A 14 2.75 -18.15 11.26
N VAL A 15 1.99 -17.52 12.16
CA VAL A 15 1.28 -16.27 11.87
C VAL A 15 2.26 -15.13 11.59
N PHE A 16 3.34 -15.05 12.36
CA PHE A 16 4.42 -14.09 12.15
C PHE A 16 5.15 -14.29 10.83
N LEU A 17 5.45 -15.53 10.45
CA LEU A 17 6.05 -15.86 9.15
C LEU A 17 5.16 -15.43 7.98
N ILE A 18 3.85 -15.67 8.06
CA ILE A 18 2.88 -15.23 7.04
C ILE A 18 2.84 -13.71 6.96
N MET A 19 2.81 -13.00 8.08
CA MET A 19 2.84 -11.53 8.10
C MET A 19 4.14 -10.96 7.52
N CYS A 20 5.31 -11.52 7.86
CA CYS A 20 6.59 -11.14 7.27
C CYS A 20 6.63 -11.38 5.75
N PHE A 21 6.05 -12.48 5.28
CA PHE A 21 5.94 -12.76 3.86
C PHE A 21 5.05 -11.72 3.16
N ILE A 22 3.86 -11.44 3.72
CA ILE A 22 2.95 -10.40 3.21
C ILE A 22 3.66 -9.05 3.19
N LYS A 23 4.37 -8.67 4.26
CA LYS A 23 5.16 -7.43 4.35
C LYS A 23 6.19 -7.32 3.21
N SER A 24 6.94 -8.39 2.96
CA SER A 24 7.92 -8.44 1.87
C SER A 24 7.25 -8.23 0.50
N TRP A 25 6.16 -8.94 0.24
CA TRP A 25 5.41 -8.82 -1.01
C TRP A 25 4.76 -7.45 -1.20
N VAL A 26 4.17 -6.88 -0.14
CA VAL A 26 3.59 -5.54 -0.14
C VAL A 26 4.68 -4.50 -0.43
N GLY A 27 5.89 -4.64 0.12
CA GLY A 27 7.01 -3.75 -0.18
C GLY A 27 7.43 -3.78 -1.66
N VAL A 28 7.48 -4.97 -2.27
CA VAL A 28 7.79 -5.13 -3.70
C VAL A 28 6.66 -4.56 -4.57
N LEU A 29 5.41 -4.90 -4.26
CA LEU A 29 4.23 -4.37 -4.95
C LEU A 29 4.13 -2.85 -4.84
N SER A 30 4.46 -2.28 -3.68
CA SER A 30 4.45 -0.83 -3.49
C SER A 30 5.48 -0.13 -4.36
N LYS A 31 6.70 -0.69 -4.50
CA LYS A 31 7.74 -0.11 -5.36
C LYS A 31 7.35 -0.13 -6.83
N ILE A 32 6.88 -1.28 -7.32
CA ILE A 32 6.44 -1.46 -8.71
C ILE A 32 5.21 -0.59 -8.98
N GLY A 33 4.23 -0.63 -8.08
CA GLY A 33 3.01 0.18 -8.13
C GLY A 33 3.33 1.66 -8.19
N CYS A 34 4.22 2.17 -7.32
CA CYS A 34 4.59 3.58 -7.31
C CYS A 34 5.23 4.03 -8.64
N LEU A 35 6.04 3.17 -9.26
CA LEU A 35 6.62 3.42 -10.58
C LEU A 35 5.55 3.51 -11.68
N ILE A 36 4.61 2.55 -11.70
CA ILE A 36 3.49 2.53 -12.66
C ILE A 36 2.58 3.74 -12.45
N LEU A 37 2.28 4.10 -11.21
CA LEU A 37 1.48 5.28 -10.88
C LEU A 37 2.16 6.58 -11.27
N GLY A 38 3.47 6.70 -11.03
CA GLY A 38 4.25 7.85 -11.47
C GLY A 38 4.15 8.04 -12.98
N LEU A 39 4.30 6.96 -13.75
CA LEU A 39 4.11 6.96 -15.21
C LEU A 39 2.68 7.32 -15.62
N PHE A 40 1.67 6.76 -14.94
CA PHE A 40 0.26 7.08 -15.18
C PHE A 40 -0.05 8.56 -14.94
N TYR A 41 0.44 9.15 -13.84
CA TYR A 41 0.26 10.57 -13.56
C TYR A 41 0.97 11.45 -14.58
N LEU A 42 2.17 11.08 -15.03
CA LEU A 42 2.90 11.78 -16.08
C LEU A 42 2.09 11.82 -17.39
N LEU A 43 1.51 10.69 -17.78
CA LEU A 43 0.66 10.58 -18.96
C LEU A 43 -0.63 11.41 -18.82
N MET A 44 -1.31 11.30 -17.67
CA MET A 44 -2.51 12.08 -17.38
C MET A 44 -2.24 13.58 -17.37
N LEU A 45 -1.09 14.01 -16.85
CA LEU A 45 -0.68 15.41 -16.85
C LEU A 45 -0.52 15.94 -18.29
N GLY A 46 0.07 15.15 -19.18
CA GLY A 46 0.15 15.49 -20.62
C GLY A 46 -1.24 15.65 -21.25
N ILE A 47 -2.16 14.73 -20.98
CA ILE A 47 -3.55 14.77 -21.47
C ILE A 47 -4.28 16.01 -20.94
N ILE A 48 -4.12 16.32 -19.65
CA ILE A 48 -4.75 17.49 -19.02
C ILE A 48 -4.24 18.79 -19.64
N VAL A 49 -2.92 18.93 -19.85
CA VAL A 49 -2.33 20.13 -20.50
C VAL A 49 -2.87 20.31 -21.92
N MET A 50 -3.01 19.21 -22.67
CA MET A 50 -3.60 19.23 -24.00
C MET A 50 -5.07 19.71 -23.97
N TYR A 51 -5.90 19.17 -23.06
CA TYR A 51 -7.31 19.56 -22.96
C TYR A 51 -7.52 20.99 -22.44
N ILE A 52 -6.63 21.49 -21.57
CA ILE A 52 -6.61 22.91 -21.18
C ILE A 52 -6.39 23.79 -22.41
N SER A 53 -5.46 23.39 -23.29
CA SER A 53 -5.14 24.13 -24.52
C SER A 53 -6.32 24.15 -25.50
N MET A 54 -7.14 23.09 -25.50
CA MET A 54 -8.37 22.98 -26.26
C MET A 54 -9.60 23.62 -25.57
N LYS A 55 -9.43 24.24 -24.39
CA LYS A 55 -10.50 24.80 -23.54
C LYS A 55 -11.61 23.80 -23.19
N MET A 56 -11.31 22.51 -23.19
CA MET A 56 -12.26 21.44 -22.86
C MET A 56 -12.28 21.18 -21.35
N TRP A 57 -12.87 22.12 -20.61
CA TRP A 57 -12.86 22.11 -19.14
C TRP A 57 -13.52 20.88 -18.50
N ASP A 58 -14.56 20.32 -19.13
CA ASP A 58 -15.20 19.09 -18.64
C ASP A 58 -14.25 17.90 -18.66
N ALA A 59 -13.45 17.77 -19.73
CA ALA A 59 -12.46 16.71 -19.87
C ALA A 59 -11.29 16.90 -18.89
N VAL A 60 -10.88 18.15 -18.64
CA VAL A 60 -9.89 18.49 -17.61
C VAL A 60 -10.39 18.09 -16.23
N PHE A 61 -11.62 18.45 -15.88
CA PHE A 61 -12.21 18.11 -14.58
C PHE A 61 -12.30 16.60 -14.37
N MET A 62 -12.79 15.85 -15.37
CA MET A 62 -12.80 14.39 -15.30
C MET A 62 -11.40 13.81 -15.18
N GLY A 63 -10.43 14.32 -15.94
CA GLY A 63 -9.03 13.87 -15.86
C GLY A 63 -8.45 14.04 -14.46
N VAL A 64 -8.64 15.21 -13.85
CA VAL A 64 -8.21 15.48 -12.47
C VAL A 64 -8.93 14.58 -11.47
N ALA A 65 -10.24 14.38 -11.62
CA ALA A 65 -11.03 13.52 -10.73
C ALA A 65 -10.56 12.06 -10.78
N PHE A 66 -10.28 11.52 -11.98
CA PHE A 66 -9.74 10.18 -12.15
C PHE A 66 -8.35 10.03 -11.55
N SER A 67 -7.46 11.00 -11.77
CA SER A 67 -6.14 11.03 -11.14
C SER A 67 -6.25 11.06 -9.61
N PHE A 68 -7.16 11.85 -9.06
CA PHE A 68 -7.38 11.92 -7.61
C PHE A 68 -7.97 10.61 -7.05
N ALA A 69 -8.89 9.96 -7.75
CA ALA A 69 -9.43 8.67 -7.35
C ALA A 69 -8.35 7.58 -7.34
N ALA A 70 -7.48 7.54 -8.36
CA ALA A 70 -6.33 6.65 -8.40
C ALA A 70 -5.38 6.89 -7.22
N PHE A 71 -5.17 8.16 -6.84
CA PHE A 71 -4.37 8.53 -5.67
C PHE A 71 -4.95 7.95 -4.38
N LEU A 72 -6.26 8.13 -4.15
CA LEU A 72 -6.93 7.62 -2.94
C LEU A 72 -6.81 6.11 -2.79
N VAL A 73 -7.01 5.35 -3.88
CA VAL A 73 -6.87 3.89 -3.86
C VAL A 73 -5.46 3.49 -3.42
N THR A 74 -4.45 4.19 -3.94
CA THR A 74 -3.05 3.85 -3.67
C THR A 74 -2.63 4.27 -2.28
N PHE A 75 -3.13 5.40 -1.79
CA PHE A 75 -2.95 5.83 -0.41
C PHE A 75 -3.58 4.82 0.56
N GLY A 76 -4.78 4.31 0.25
CA GLY A 76 -5.42 3.25 1.03
C GLY A 76 -4.59 1.97 1.07
N ALA A 77 -4.04 1.53 -0.06
CA ALA A 77 -3.17 0.36 -0.12
C ALA A 77 -1.89 0.53 0.73
N VAL A 78 -1.27 1.73 0.71
CA VAL A 78 -0.11 2.06 1.55
C VAL A 78 -0.49 2.07 3.04
N ALA A 79 -1.63 2.67 3.40
CA ALA A 79 -2.09 2.71 4.78
C ALA A 79 -2.32 1.30 5.36
N VAL A 80 -2.88 0.38 4.56
CA VAL A 80 -3.01 -1.04 4.94
C VAL A 80 -1.64 -1.68 5.13
N GLY A 81 -0.68 -1.39 4.25
CA GLY A 81 0.70 -1.88 4.38
C GLY A 81 1.36 -1.45 5.70
N VAL A 82 1.23 -0.17 6.05
CA VAL A 82 1.76 0.38 7.33
C VAL A 82 1.06 -0.25 8.53
N ALA A 83 -0.25 -0.48 8.47
CA ALA A 83 -0.99 -1.14 9.54
C ALA A 83 -0.54 -2.60 9.74
N ILE A 84 -0.30 -3.35 8.66
CA ILE A 84 0.24 -4.71 8.73
C ILE A 84 1.65 -4.69 9.35
N GLU A 85 2.45 -3.66 9.03
CA GLU A 85 3.78 -3.47 9.61
C GLU A 85 3.75 -3.32 11.14
N ASP A 86 2.91 -2.42 11.65
CA ASP A 86 2.74 -2.18 13.09
C ASP A 86 2.23 -3.44 13.83
N ILE A 87 1.32 -4.19 13.22
CA ILE A 87 0.82 -5.47 13.78
C ILE A 87 1.95 -6.51 13.82
N THR A 88 2.76 -6.59 12.75
CA THR A 88 3.89 -7.53 12.66
C THR A 88 4.95 -7.23 13.73
N ASP A 89 5.25 -5.95 13.97
CA ASP A 89 6.23 -5.53 14.98
C ASP A 89 5.73 -5.82 16.40
N LYS A 90 4.44 -5.61 16.68
CA LYS A 90 3.82 -6.01 17.96
C LYS A 90 3.88 -7.53 18.16
N LEU A 91 3.61 -8.31 17.12
CA LEU A 91 3.75 -9.77 17.14
C LEU A 91 5.18 -10.23 17.41
N SER A 92 6.17 -9.58 16.79
CA SER A 92 7.60 -9.82 17.02
C SER A 92 7.98 -9.61 18.49
N ASN A 93 7.54 -8.50 19.09
CA ASN A 93 7.79 -8.21 20.50
C ASN A 93 7.17 -9.24 21.45
N ILE A 94 5.97 -9.74 21.14
CA ILE A 94 5.30 -10.80 21.92
C ILE A 94 6.05 -12.13 21.79
N LEU A 95 6.60 -12.44 20.61
CA LEU A 95 7.41 -13.63 20.37
C LEU A 95 8.79 -13.55 21.04
N ALA A 96 9.37 -12.35 21.15
CA ALA A 96 10.64 -12.10 21.81
C ALA A 96 10.54 -12.12 23.35
N SER A 97 9.43 -11.66 23.92
CA SER A 97 9.14 -11.64 25.38
C SER A 97 8.76 -12.99 25.98
#